data_AF-A0A962ZA81-F1
#
_entry.id   AF-A0A962ZA81-F1
#
_cell.length_a   1.000
_cell.length_b   1.000
_cell.length_c   1.000
_cell.angle_alpha   90.00
_cell.angle_beta   90.00
_cell.angle_gamma   90.00
#
_symmetry.space_group_name_H-M   'P 1'
#
loop_
_entity.id
_entity.type
_entity.pdbx_description
1 polymer ?
#
loop_
_entity_poly.entity_id
_entity_poly.type
_entity_poly.pdbx_seq_one_letter_code
_entity_poly.pdbx_strand_id
1 'polypeptide(L)' 'MAKDLAYAAGDYIVYPSHGVGRIIGIEKQLIAGIDLEMYVVSFENEKLILRVPTDKV' A
#
# COMPACT_ATOMS: atom_id res chain seq x y z
N MET A 1 1.54 -19.20 8.61
CA MET A 1 2.83 -18.78 8.03
C MET A 1 2.77 -17.28 7.86
N ALA A 2 3.75 -16.52 8.35
CA ALA A 2 3.79 -15.08 8.10
C ALA A 2 3.96 -14.86 6.60
N LYS A 3 3.10 -14.04 6.01
CA LYS A 3 3.23 -13.63 4.61
C LYS A 3 4.37 -12.61 4.57
N ASP A 4 5.45 -12.92 3.86
CA ASP A 4 6.54 -11.96 3.67
C ASP A 4 6.03 -10.85 2.76
N LEU A 5 5.86 -9.67 3.32
CA LEU A 5 5.47 -8.48 2.57
C LEU A 5 6.68 -7.96 1.81
N ALA A 6 6.47 -7.63 0.53
CA ALA A 6 7.51 -7.06 -0.32
C ALA A 6 8.02 -5.70 0.19
N TYR A 7 7.16 -4.95 0.89
CA TYR A 7 7.47 -3.63 1.44
C TYR A 7 6.94 -3.48 2.86
N ALA A 8 7.52 -2.55 3.60
CA ALA A 8 7.13 -2.18 4.95
C ALA A 8 6.73 -0.70 5.04
N ALA A 9 6.10 -0.34 6.15
CA ALA A 9 5.86 1.07 6.47
C ALA A 9 7.20 1.82 6.59
N GLY A 10 7.28 2.98 5.94
CA GLY A 10 8.49 3.78 5.82
C GLY A 10 9.17 3.68 4.46
N ASP A 11 8.94 2.60 3.70
CA ASP A 11 9.56 2.40 2.39
C ASP A 11 9.05 3.38 1.35
N TYR A 12 9.95 3.77 0.43
CA TYR A 12 9.61 4.55 -0.74
C TYR A 12 9.35 3.61 -1.92
N ILE A 13 8.25 3.85 -2.63
CA ILE A 13 7.87 3.09 -3.82
C ILE A 13 7.58 4.02 -5.00
N VAL A 14 7.69 3.49 -6.21
CA VAL A 14 7.28 4.19 -7.43
C VAL A 14 5.98 3.60 -7.92
N TYR A 15 4.96 4.44 -8.07
CA TYR A 15 3.70 4.07 -8.69
C TYR A 15 3.60 4.70 -10.08
N PRO A 16 3.38 3.93 -11.16
CA PRO A 16 3.53 4.40 -12.54
C PRO A 16 2.84 5.74 -12.86
N SER A 17 1.64 5.97 -12.31
CA SER A 17 0.86 7.18 -12.57
C SER A 17 1.13 8.35 -11.62
N HIS A 18 1.73 8.10 -10.45
CA HIS A 18 1.81 9.08 -9.35
C HIS A 18 3.25 9.37 -8.90
N GLY A 19 4.24 8.67 -9.46
CA GLY A 19 5.64 8.85 -9.12
C GLY A 19 6.00 8.24 -7.76
N VAL A 20 6.84 8.95 -7.00
CA VAL A 20 7.36 8.45 -5.73
C VAL A 20 6.34 8.68 -4.61
N GLY A 21 5.95 7.60 -3.94
CA GLY A 21 5.14 7.62 -2.73
C GLY A 21 5.87 6.95 -1.58
N ARG A 22 5.41 7.21 -0.35
CA ARG A 22 5.91 6.56 0.87
C ARG A 22 4.82 5.71 1.49
N ILE A 23 5.14 4.46 1.84
CA ILE A 23 4.22 3.60 2.58
C ILE A 23 4.13 4.14 4.00
N ILE A 24 2.93 4.51 4.42
CA ILE A 24 2.65 5.02 5.77
C ILE A 24 2.08 3.93 6.69
N GLY A 25 1.64 2.79 6.13
CA GLY A 25 1.13 1.67 6.90
C GLY A 25 0.64 0.52 6.02
N ILE A 26 0.26 -0.56 6.67
CA ILE A 26 -0.41 -1.71 6.05
C ILE A 26 -1.72 -1.94 6.82
N GLU A 27 -2.84 -1.99 6.10
CA GLU A 27 -4.18 -2.15 6.67
C GLU A 27 -4.82 -3.45 6.17
N LYS A 28 -5.60 -4.09 7.03
CA LYS A 28 -6.49 -5.21 6.66
C LYS A 28 -7.93 -4.73 6.65
N GLN A 29 -8.67 -5.03 5.58
CA GLN A 29 -10.08 -4.71 5.47
C GLN A 29 -10.87 -5.90 4.93
N LEU A 30 -12.07 -6.10 5.48
CA LEU A 30 -13.03 -7.08 4.99
C LEU A 30 -13.92 -6.40 3.92
N ILE A 31 -13.68 -6.73 2.65
CA ILE A 31 -14.44 -6.18 1.51
C ILE A 31 -15.18 -7.32 0.82
N ALA A 32 -16.52 -7.22 0.75
CA ALA A 32 -17.38 -8.25 0.15
C ALA A 32 -17.16 -9.67 0.72
N GLY A 33 -16.81 -9.77 2.00
CA GLY A 33 -16.53 -11.05 2.67
C GLY A 33 -15.12 -11.61 2.42
N ILE A 34 -14.23 -10.83 1.78
CA ILE A 34 -12.84 -11.19 1.53
C ILE A 34 -11.93 -10.30 2.38
N ASP A 35 -11.04 -10.91 3.17
CA ASP A 35 -10.00 -10.18 3.89
C ASP A 35 -8.89 -9.75 2.91
N LEU A 36 -8.75 -8.44 2.73
CA LEU A 36 -7.74 -7.83 1.89
C LEU A 36 -6.73 -7.08 2.73
N GLU A 37 -5.45 -7.35 2.50
CA GLU A 37 -4.33 -6.62 3.09
C GLU A 37 -3.78 -5.64 2.06
N MET A 38 -3.66 -4.37 2.41
CA MET A 38 -3.31 -3.27 1.51
C MET A 38 -2.20 -2.40 2.08
N TYR A 39 -1.30 -1.94 1.22
CA TYR A 39 -0.37 -0.86 1.53
C TYR A 39 -1.11 0.48 1.47
N VAL A 40 -0.92 1.29 2.50
CA VAL A 40 -1.36 2.69 2.53
C VAL A 40 -0.18 3.55 2.11
N VAL A 41 -0.29 4.21 0.96
CA VAL A 41 0.80 4.96 0.32
C VAL A 41 0.42 6.43 0.27
N SER A 42 1.29 7.30 0.77
CA SER A 42 1.15 8.75 0.68
C SER A 42 1.99 9.30 -0.46
N PHE A 43 1.38 10.12 -1.31
CA PHE A 43 2.02 10.88 -2.37
C PHE A 43 1.98 12.36 -1.98
N GLU A 44 3.03 12.84 -1.33
CA GLU A 44 3.08 14.18 -0.72
C GLU A 44 2.86 15.29 -1.76
N ASN A 45 3.41 15.14 -2.96
CA ASN A 45 3.28 16.11 -4.06
C ASN A 45 1.83 16.34 -4.48
N GLU A 46 1.01 15.28 -4.44
CA GLU A 46 -0.40 15.32 -4.87
C GLU A 46 -1.37 15.42 -3.67
N LYS A 47 -0.86 15.41 -2.43
CA LYS A 47 -1.64 15.28 -1.19
C LYS A 47 -2.64 14.11 -1.25
N LEU A 48 -2.25 13.04 -1.94
CA LEU A 48 -3.09 11.87 -2.22
C LEU A 48 -2.65 10.69 -1.35
N ILE A 49 -3.61 9.89 -0.89
CA ILE A 49 -3.37 8.61 -0.23
C ILE A 49 -4.01 7.51 -1.06
N LEU A 50 -3.20 6.55 -1.51
CA LEU A 50 -3.67 5.37 -2.23
C LEU A 50 -3.59 4.12 -1.34
N ARG A 51 -4.52 3.21 -1.58
CA ARG A 51 -4.53 1.87 -0.98
C ARG A 51 -4.29 0.85 -2.08
N VAL A 52 -3.17 0.14 -2.01
CA VAL A 52 -2.75 -0.82 -3.02
C VAL A 52 -2.78 -2.22 -2.39
N PRO A 53 -3.53 -3.20 -2.93
CA PRO A 53 -3.52 -4.57 -2.42
C PRO A 53 -2.10 -5.16 -2.44
N THR A 54 -1.71 -5.79 -1.34
CA THR A 54 -0.39 -6.44 -1.21
C THR A 54 -0.21 -7.60 -2.20
N ASP A 55 -1.30 -8.18 -2.69
CA ASP A 55 -1.31 -9.29 -3.66
C ASP A 55 -1.01 -8.88 -5.11
N LYS A 56 -0.93 -7.58 -5.42
CA LYS A 56 -0.75 -7.07 -6.79
C LYS A 56 0.63 -6.45 -7.06
N VAL A 57 1.58 -6.64 -6.14
CA VAL A 57 2.96 -6.17 -6.27
C VAL A 57 3.80 -7.18 -7.02
#